data_AF-A0A6M0J497-F1
#
_entry.id   AF-A0A6M0J497-F1
#
_cell.length_a   1.000
_cell.length_b   1.000
_cell.length_c   1.000
_cell.angle_alpha   90.00
_cell.angle_beta   90.00
_cell.angle_gamma   90.00
#
_symmetry.space_group_name_H-M   'P 1'
#
loop_
_entity.id
_entity.type
_entity.pdbx_description
1 polymer ?
#
loop_
_entity_poly.entity_id
_entity_poly.type
_entity_poly.pdbx_seq_one_letter_code
_entity_poly.pdbx_strand_id
1 'polypeptide(L)'
;MESKISLNNEPKQLEYGIALEKIPTELPYLREEELKKQLNALLKQIEDNLAKIDNQKQHQNMPSALEEFLHFFQEYNNYFLNEDVKENIKARYSNKQMAYERVLSIALEHTRSMWNTFSQAINQRYNPVYEERFKDADQLAHQLLERSQNLVEKEPIIYFDKIFHITRYPYQIYPLLGVPFDRYEQDGPSAMAHELGHHVFWNTGDLEKYRTRMQILKEEIASAIFSNPLPQVKLDNPTETQVNIESVFEKFNIWMLWAEETFADIYGTLLIGPSYAKQAQDFLVRENIRTREDLIQNDGEHPMPALRPFISLAVLDIVAKQGNNNFKKTLEELINVLKERWNVHWQESTLIENSTQQHNPLLTASDMKNDIETIVNGILNAKMFPVKSPDESKYISLIESVGYWGNNRTQEDINEIENLINQCKTDKLDEVPSDRNHEFTAKPIGAVTPGTSPFEQLLKFVRDDRKRREEVGEKLSKDEWEDVLSIELMRTHYHSQPAFHEHKIWHKHDGFSIIQV
;
A
#
# COMPACT_ATOMS: atom_id res chain seq x y z
N MET A 1 -45.77 -17.81 -1.77
CA MET A 1 -45.92 -16.66 -2.70
C MET A 1 -44.52 -16.23 -3.07
N GLU A 2 -43.97 -16.84 -4.12
CA GLU A 2 -42.65 -16.49 -4.66
C GLU A 2 -42.80 -15.26 -5.56
N SER A 3 -42.38 -14.09 -5.09
CA SER A 3 -42.29 -12.90 -5.94
C SER A 3 -40.99 -12.94 -6.71
N LYS A 4 -41.06 -13.37 -7.98
CA LYS A 4 -40.03 -13.10 -8.98
C LYS A 4 -39.92 -11.58 -9.17
N ILE A 5 -38.90 -10.96 -8.58
CA ILE A 5 -38.49 -9.61 -8.94
C ILE A 5 -37.79 -9.71 -10.30
N SER A 6 -38.45 -9.19 -11.33
CA SER A 6 -37.90 -9.08 -12.69
C SER A 6 -36.88 -7.96 -12.72
N LEU A 7 -35.60 -8.30 -12.90
CA LEU A 7 -34.47 -7.37 -13.09
C LEU A 7 -34.36 -6.80 -14.52
N ASN A 8 -35.48 -6.68 -15.26
CA ASN A 8 -35.48 -6.20 -16.65
C ASN A 8 -35.80 -4.71 -16.83
N ASN A 9 -35.73 -3.91 -15.77
CA ASN A 9 -35.76 -2.46 -15.90
C ASN A 9 -34.33 -1.95 -15.78
N GLU A 10 -33.68 -1.74 -16.92
CA GLU A 10 -32.51 -0.85 -16.98
C GLU A 10 -32.89 0.45 -16.26
N PRO A 11 -32.10 0.92 -15.29
CA PRO A 11 -32.34 2.20 -14.68
C PRO A 11 -32.27 3.23 -15.81
N LYS A 12 -33.37 3.97 -16.03
CA LYS A 12 -33.30 5.21 -16.81
C LYS A 12 -32.17 6.02 -16.18
N GLN A 13 -31.10 6.25 -16.94
CA GLN A 13 -30.04 7.16 -16.57
C GLN A 13 -30.69 8.49 -16.19
N LEU A 14 -30.80 8.74 -14.89
CA LEU A 14 -31.09 10.08 -14.39
C LEU A 14 -29.86 10.92 -14.77
N GLU A 15 -30.11 11.98 -15.53
CA GLU A 15 -29.11 12.96 -16.01
C GLU A 15 -28.49 13.76 -14.84
N TYR A 16 -27.78 13.07 -13.95
CA TYR A 16 -26.90 13.68 -12.94
C TYR A 16 -25.43 13.24 -13.14
N GLY A 17 -25.11 12.62 -14.28
CA GLY A 17 -23.74 12.31 -14.66
C GLY A 17 -22.98 13.57 -15.02
N ILE A 18 -22.05 14.00 -14.16
CA ILE A 18 -20.92 14.83 -14.59
C ILE A 18 -20.20 14.00 -15.68
N ALA A 19 -20.19 14.49 -16.91
CA ALA A 19 -19.56 13.80 -18.03
C ALA A 19 -18.04 13.66 -17.75
N LEU A 20 -17.61 12.45 -17.40
CA LEU A 20 -16.20 12.08 -17.38
C LEU A 20 -15.77 11.87 -18.84
N GLU A 21 -15.21 12.90 -19.47
CA GLU A 21 -14.61 12.78 -20.80
C GLU A 21 -13.43 11.80 -20.76
N LYS A 22 -13.33 10.90 -21.76
CA LYS A 22 -12.26 9.90 -21.86
C LYS A 22 -10.89 10.57 -21.95
N ILE A 23 -9.99 10.20 -21.05
CA ILE A 23 -8.63 10.75 -20.92
C ILE A 23 -7.70 10.12 -21.97
N PRO A 24 -6.89 10.90 -22.71
CA PRO A 24 -5.84 10.36 -23.59
C PRO A 24 -4.67 9.75 -22.81
N THR A 25 -4.19 8.57 -23.23
CA THR A 25 -3.07 7.82 -22.62
C THR A 25 -1.67 8.37 -22.93
N GLU A 26 -1.57 9.30 -23.88
CA GLU A 26 -0.37 10.12 -24.08
C GLU A 26 -0.73 11.53 -23.66
N LEU A 27 -0.19 11.98 -22.53
CA LEU A 27 -0.29 13.38 -22.16
C LEU A 27 0.40 14.21 -23.26
N PRO A 28 -0.33 15.05 -24.01
CA PRO A 28 0.33 16.04 -24.83
C PRO A 28 1.23 16.87 -23.91
N TYR A 29 2.45 17.22 -24.36
CA TYR A 29 3.31 18.14 -23.62
C TYR A 29 2.57 19.49 -23.48
N LEU A 30 1.92 19.68 -22.34
CA LEU A 30 1.25 20.91 -22.00
C LEU A 30 2.30 21.88 -21.47
N ARG A 31 2.25 23.12 -21.98
CA ARG A 31 3.09 24.20 -21.45
C ARG A 31 2.61 24.60 -20.07
N GLU A 32 3.52 25.15 -19.26
CA GLU A 32 3.26 25.64 -17.90
C GLU A 32 1.93 26.42 -17.77
N GLU A 33 1.67 27.38 -18.66
CA GLU A 33 0.45 28.20 -18.62
C GLU A 33 -0.85 27.40 -18.82
N GLU A 34 -0.82 26.35 -19.64
CA GLU A 34 -1.98 25.49 -19.86
C GLU A 34 -2.20 24.54 -18.68
N LEU A 35 -1.13 24.02 -18.07
CA LEU A 35 -1.20 23.23 -16.83
C LEU A 35 -1.78 24.06 -15.68
N LYS A 36 -1.32 25.30 -15.49
CA LYS A 36 -1.86 26.25 -14.50
C LYS A 36 -3.35 26.51 -14.71
N LYS A 37 -3.75 26.75 -15.97
CA LYS A 37 -5.15 26.95 -16.34
C LYS A 37 -6.01 25.73 -16.00
N GLN A 38 -5.52 24.52 -16.27
CA GLN A 38 -6.24 23.27 -15.96
C GLN A 38 -6.35 23.00 -14.46
N LEU A 39 -5.31 23.29 -13.68
CA LEU A 39 -5.35 23.21 -12.21
C LEU A 39 -6.39 24.19 -11.64
N ASN A 40 -6.38 25.45 -12.09
CA ASN A 40 -7.35 26.46 -11.64
C ASN A 40 -8.79 26.11 -12.05
N ALA A 41 -8.99 25.52 -13.23
CA ALA A 41 -10.30 25.07 -13.67
C ALA A 41 -10.83 23.92 -12.80
N LEU A 42 -9.96 22.97 -12.42
CA LEU A 42 -10.30 21.88 -11.51
C LEU A 42 -10.64 22.40 -10.11
N LEU A 43 -9.89 23.39 -9.60
CA LEU A 43 -10.17 24.04 -8.31
C LEU A 43 -11.56 24.64 -8.29
N LYS A 44 -11.89 25.41 -9.33
CA LYS A 44 -13.21 26.00 -9.49
C LYS A 44 -14.31 24.94 -9.55
N GLN A 45 -14.08 23.82 -10.24
CA GLN A 45 -15.04 22.72 -10.29
C GLN A 45 -15.32 22.12 -8.90
N ILE A 46 -14.28 21.97 -8.07
CA ILE A 46 -14.40 21.47 -6.70
C ILE A 46 -15.21 22.46 -5.84
N GLU A 47 -14.89 23.76 -5.91
CA GLU A 47 -15.61 24.85 -5.22
C GLU A 47 -17.10 24.88 -5.61
N ASP A 48 -17.41 24.81 -6.91
CA ASP A 48 -18.78 24.82 -7.43
C ASP A 48 -19.58 23.59 -6.94
N ASN A 49 -18.93 22.43 -6.75
CA ASN A 49 -19.58 21.23 -6.24
C ASN A 49 -19.78 21.27 -4.72
N LEU A 50 -18.84 21.84 -3.96
CA LEU A 50 -19.02 22.08 -2.52
C LEU A 50 -20.25 22.95 -2.26
N ALA A 51 -20.43 24.01 -3.04
CA ALA A 51 -21.61 24.89 -2.94
C ALA A 51 -22.95 24.17 -3.21
N LYS A 52 -22.96 23.12 -4.04
CA LYS A 52 -24.17 22.31 -4.30
C LYS A 52 -24.47 21.37 -3.14
N ILE A 53 -23.44 20.78 -2.55
CA ILE A 53 -23.53 19.77 -1.49
C ILE A 53 -24.04 20.36 -0.18
N ASP A 54 -23.62 21.57 0.17
CA ASP A 54 -24.07 22.25 1.40
C ASP A 54 -25.61 22.38 1.48
N ASN A 55 -26.27 22.40 0.32
CA ASN A 55 -27.72 22.46 0.22
C ASN A 55 -28.43 21.11 0.45
N GLN A 56 -27.73 19.97 0.49
CA GLN A 56 -28.33 18.63 0.43
C GLN A 56 -28.37 17.86 1.76
N LYS A 57 -27.69 18.29 2.83
CA LYS A 57 -27.78 17.79 4.23
C LYS A 57 -27.87 16.27 4.53
N GLN A 58 -27.60 15.36 3.59
CA GLN A 58 -27.81 13.92 3.79
C GLN A 58 -26.67 13.19 4.53
N HIS A 59 -25.43 13.67 4.48
CA HIS A 59 -24.29 13.03 5.15
C HIS A 59 -23.53 14.01 6.05
N GLN A 60 -23.37 13.68 7.33
CA GLN A 60 -22.89 14.62 8.34
C GLN A 60 -21.40 14.99 8.18
N ASN A 61 -20.57 14.04 7.71
CA ASN A 61 -19.12 14.24 7.58
C ASN A 61 -18.67 14.66 6.17
N MET A 62 -19.53 14.53 5.15
CA MET A 62 -19.14 14.75 3.75
C MET A 62 -18.78 16.22 3.45
N PRO A 63 -19.55 17.23 3.94
CA PRO A 63 -19.18 18.63 3.75
C PRO A 63 -17.80 18.95 4.34
N SER A 64 -17.54 18.53 5.58
CA SER A 64 -16.24 18.77 6.24
C SER A 64 -15.07 18.06 5.53
N ALA A 65 -15.27 16.84 5.05
CA ALA A 65 -14.24 16.15 4.27
C ALA A 65 -13.95 16.84 2.94
N LEU A 66 -14.97 17.40 2.28
CA LEU A 66 -14.80 18.16 1.05
C LEU A 66 -14.13 19.52 1.29
N GLU A 67 -14.44 20.20 2.39
CA GLU A 67 -13.74 21.41 2.83
C GLU A 67 -12.25 21.14 3.09
N GLU A 68 -11.93 20.04 3.78
CA GLU A 68 -10.54 19.63 4.01
C GLU A 68 -9.83 19.24 2.70
N PHE A 69 -10.51 18.50 1.82
CA PHE A 69 -9.99 18.18 0.48
C PHE A 69 -9.68 19.45 -0.32
N LEU A 70 -10.60 20.42 -0.31
CA LEU A 70 -10.43 21.70 -0.99
C LEU A 70 -9.24 22.48 -0.40
N HIS A 71 -9.13 22.54 0.92
CA HIS A 71 -8.01 23.20 1.60
C HIS A 71 -6.68 22.54 1.23
N PHE A 72 -6.60 21.21 1.33
CA PHE A 72 -5.43 20.44 0.89
C PHE A 72 -5.09 20.75 -0.56
N PHE A 73 -6.08 20.76 -1.45
CA PHE A 73 -5.85 21.00 -2.86
C PHE A 73 -5.34 22.42 -3.14
N GLN A 74 -5.85 23.41 -2.43
CA GLN A 74 -5.35 24.79 -2.51
C GLN A 74 -3.88 24.86 -2.07
N GLU A 75 -3.53 24.27 -0.93
CA GLU A 75 -2.14 24.23 -0.43
C GLU A 75 -1.22 23.46 -1.39
N TYR A 76 -1.67 22.31 -1.89
CA TYR A 76 -0.93 21.48 -2.85
C TYR A 76 -0.65 22.24 -4.14
N ASN A 77 -1.65 22.92 -4.70
CA ASN A 77 -1.48 23.77 -5.88
C ASN A 77 -0.53 24.93 -5.59
N ASN A 78 -0.71 25.64 -4.48
CA ASN A 78 0.13 26.76 -4.10
C ASN A 78 1.59 26.35 -3.97
N TYR A 79 1.86 25.15 -3.43
CA TYR A 79 3.20 24.58 -3.34
C TYR A 79 3.86 24.41 -4.71
N PHE A 80 3.19 23.74 -5.67
CA PHE A 80 3.79 23.52 -6.99
C PHE A 80 3.85 24.78 -7.87
N LEU A 81 2.99 25.78 -7.59
CA LEU A 81 2.99 27.07 -8.26
C LEU A 81 3.94 28.09 -7.61
N ASN A 82 4.52 27.76 -6.46
CA ASN A 82 5.48 28.62 -5.77
C ASN A 82 6.77 28.77 -6.62
N GLU A 83 7.22 30.00 -6.81
CA GLU A 83 8.40 30.29 -7.64
C GLU A 83 9.71 29.71 -7.06
N ASP A 84 9.85 29.61 -5.73
CA ASP A 84 11.04 28.99 -5.11
C ASP A 84 11.07 27.48 -5.37
N VAL A 85 9.91 26.80 -5.26
CA VAL A 85 9.79 25.37 -5.58
C VAL A 85 10.11 25.12 -7.05
N LYS A 86 9.57 25.96 -7.94
CA LYS A 86 9.85 25.94 -9.36
C LYS A 86 11.34 26.12 -9.66
N GLU A 87 12.00 27.13 -9.09
CA GLU A 87 13.43 27.37 -9.29
C GLU A 87 14.28 26.23 -8.71
N ASN A 88 13.89 25.65 -7.57
CA ASN A 88 14.54 24.48 -6.99
C ASN A 88 14.43 23.24 -7.90
N ILE A 89 13.26 22.97 -8.47
CA ILE A 89 13.08 21.88 -9.45
C ILE A 89 13.97 22.17 -10.67
N LYS A 90 13.88 23.38 -11.23
CA LYS A 90 14.67 23.81 -12.40
C LYS A 90 16.17 23.70 -12.17
N ALA A 91 16.67 23.98 -10.97
CA ALA A 91 18.10 23.88 -10.65
C ALA A 91 18.64 22.44 -10.69
N ARG A 92 17.77 21.43 -10.50
CA ARG A 92 18.17 20.01 -10.40
C ARG A 92 18.27 19.28 -11.73
N TYR A 93 17.72 19.84 -12.82
CA TYR A 93 17.62 19.15 -14.10
C TYR A 93 18.30 19.92 -15.24
N SER A 94 18.92 19.18 -16.17
CA SER A 94 19.56 19.76 -17.36
C SER A 94 18.57 20.46 -18.28
N ASN A 95 17.36 19.93 -18.42
CA ASN A 95 16.23 20.59 -19.10
C ASN A 95 15.24 21.16 -18.08
N LYS A 96 15.59 22.33 -17.56
CA LYS A 96 14.91 23.01 -16.45
C LYS A 96 13.39 23.14 -16.64
N GLN A 97 12.97 23.65 -17.80
CA GLN A 97 11.56 23.94 -18.07
C GLN A 97 10.75 22.66 -18.24
N MET A 98 11.27 21.70 -19.02
CA MET A 98 10.60 20.43 -19.27
C MET A 98 10.43 19.61 -17.98
N ALA A 99 11.41 19.65 -17.08
CA ALA A 99 11.32 18.98 -15.79
C ALA A 99 10.19 19.57 -14.92
N TYR A 100 10.10 20.90 -14.86
CA TYR A 100 9.03 21.56 -14.11
C TYR A 100 7.64 21.30 -14.71
N GLU A 101 7.50 21.38 -16.03
CA GLU A 101 6.24 21.06 -16.73
C GLU A 101 5.80 19.61 -16.48
N ARG A 102 6.76 18.66 -16.46
CA ARG A 102 6.48 17.26 -16.13
C ARG A 102 5.99 17.11 -14.69
N VAL A 103 6.62 17.79 -13.72
CA VAL A 103 6.17 17.77 -12.32
C VAL A 103 4.76 18.34 -12.18
N LEU A 104 4.47 19.47 -12.83
CA LEU A 104 3.12 20.06 -12.84
C LEU A 104 2.09 19.13 -13.48
N SER A 105 2.46 18.43 -14.55
CA SER A 105 1.59 17.44 -15.20
C SER A 105 1.25 16.29 -14.26
N ILE A 106 2.24 15.74 -13.55
CA ILE A 106 2.03 14.68 -12.55
C ILE A 106 1.13 15.19 -11.41
N ALA A 107 1.37 16.40 -10.91
CA ALA A 107 0.56 17.01 -9.86
C ALA A 107 -0.92 17.19 -10.29
N LEU A 108 -1.15 17.62 -11.53
CA LEU A 108 -2.48 17.77 -12.11
C LEU A 108 -3.19 16.42 -12.28
N GLU A 109 -2.50 15.40 -12.81
CA GLU A 109 -3.06 14.06 -12.96
C GLU A 109 -3.41 13.43 -11.62
N HIS A 110 -2.49 13.55 -10.66
CA HIS A 110 -2.71 13.06 -9.31
C HIS A 110 -3.96 13.71 -8.74
N THR A 111 -4.05 15.03 -8.76
CA THR A 111 -5.26 15.74 -8.29
C THR A 111 -6.52 15.27 -9.00
N ARG A 112 -6.50 15.17 -10.33
CA ARG A 112 -7.68 14.70 -11.09
C ARG A 112 -8.12 13.32 -10.63
N SER A 113 -7.17 12.42 -10.42
CA SER A 113 -7.44 11.10 -9.85
C SER A 113 -8.10 11.23 -8.48
N MET A 114 -7.52 12.03 -7.58
CA MET A 114 -8.09 12.27 -6.24
C MET A 114 -9.53 12.81 -6.32
N TRP A 115 -9.77 13.80 -7.19
CA TRP A 115 -11.07 14.40 -7.36
C TRP A 115 -12.10 13.44 -7.95
N ASN A 116 -11.71 12.60 -8.90
CA ASN A 116 -12.60 11.60 -9.48
C ASN A 116 -13.12 10.64 -8.40
N THR A 117 -12.22 10.17 -7.53
CA THR A 117 -12.58 9.32 -6.39
C THR A 117 -13.51 10.05 -5.41
N PHE A 118 -13.17 11.28 -5.01
CA PHE A 118 -14.01 12.08 -4.10
C PHE A 118 -15.39 12.35 -4.71
N SER A 119 -15.44 12.73 -5.99
CA SER A 119 -16.68 12.97 -6.71
C SER A 119 -17.52 11.69 -6.84
N GLN A 120 -16.90 10.53 -7.02
CA GLN A 120 -17.59 9.24 -6.99
C GLN A 120 -18.22 8.98 -5.62
N ALA A 121 -17.45 9.16 -4.53
CA ALA A 121 -17.94 9.00 -3.18
C ALA A 121 -19.13 9.92 -2.88
N ILE A 122 -19.03 11.21 -3.24
CA ILE A 122 -20.13 12.17 -3.15
C ILE A 122 -21.35 11.66 -3.92
N ASN A 123 -21.19 11.36 -5.22
CA ASN A 123 -22.31 10.96 -6.07
C ASN A 123 -23.03 9.70 -5.55
N GLN A 124 -22.29 8.75 -4.98
CA GLN A 124 -22.89 7.55 -4.39
C GLN A 124 -23.59 7.86 -3.07
N ARG A 125 -22.99 8.68 -2.19
CA ARG A 125 -23.55 9.03 -0.88
C ARG A 125 -24.84 9.83 -0.96
N TYR A 126 -25.04 10.61 -2.03
CA TYR A 126 -26.28 11.35 -2.30
C TYR A 126 -27.27 10.57 -3.17
N ASN A 127 -26.95 9.34 -3.58
CA ASN A 127 -27.83 8.52 -4.40
C ASN A 127 -28.54 7.46 -3.53
N PRO A 128 -29.89 7.52 -3.41
CA PRO A 128 -30.66 6.60 -2.57
C PRO A 128 -30.49 5.11 -2.90
N VAL A 129 -30.03 4.78 -4.11
CA VAL A 129 -29.77 3.38 -4.52
C VAL A 129 -28.70 2.72 -3.64
N TYR A 130 -27.80 3.50 -3.05
CA TYR A 130 -26.70 2.98 -2.22
C TYR A 130 -26.95 3.07 -0.72
N GLU A 131 -28.02 3.74 -0.27
CA GLU A 131 -28.24 4.09 1.14
C GLU A 131 -28.24 2.86 2.06
N GLU A 132 -28.99 1.82 1.69
CA GLU A 132 -29.08 0.59 2.48
C GLU A 132 -27.71 -0.12 2.59
N ARG A 133 -26.95 -0.16 1.49
CA ARG A 133 -25.64 -0.82 1.46
C ARG A 133 -24.57 -0.04 2.23
N PHE A 134 -24.65 1.29 2.23
CA PHE A 134 -23.74 2.10 3.04
C PHE A 134 -23.94 1.90 4.53
N LYS A 135 -25.18 1.65 4.98
CA LYS A 135 -25.46 1.43 6.40
C LYS A 135 -24.63 0.28 6.99
N ASP A 136 -24.53 -0.84 6.29
CA ASP A 136 -23.77 -1.99 6.76
C ASP A 136 -22.25 -1.72 6.71
N ALA A 137 -21.78 -1.09 5.63
CA ALA A 137 -20.36 -0.77 5.46
C ALA A 137 -19.89 0.29 6.48
N ASP A 138 -20.71 1.31 6.76
CA ASP A 138 -20.46 2.31 7.78
C ASP A 138 -20.47 1.69 9.17
N GLN A 139 -21.42 0.80 9.46
CA GLN A 139 -21.47 0.08 10.73
C GLN A 139 -20.20 -0.74 10.94
N LEU A 140 -19.71 -1.44 9.91
CA LEU A 140 -18.47 -2.19 9.98
C LEU A 140 -17.25 -1.26 10.17
N ALA A 141 -17.16 -0.18 9.41
CA ALA A 141 -16.10 0.82 9.56
C ALA A 141 -16.09 1.40 10.97
N HIS A 142 -17.26 1.75 11.51
CA HIS A 142 -17.42 2.25 12.88
C HIS A 142 -16.91 1.25 13.91
N GLN A 143 -17.28 -0.04 13.79
CA GLN A 143 -16.79 -1.10 14.67
C GLN A 143 -15.25 -1.24 14.61
N LEU A 144 -14.65 -1.09 13.43
CA LEU A 144 -13.21 -1.10 13.26
C LEU A 144 -12.54 0.14 13.89
N LEU A 145 -13.15 1.32 13.76
CA LEU A 145 -12.64 2.54 14.38
C LEU A 145 -12.68 2.51 15.89
N GLU A 146 -13.76 2.00 16.49
CA GLU A 146 -13.88 1.83 17.94
C GLU A 146 -12.70 0.98 18.46
N ARG A 147 -12.30 -0.05 17.69
CA ARG A 147 -11.14 -0.90 17.99
C ARG A 147 -9.80 -0.20 17.75
N SER A 148 -9.75 0.76 16.83
CA SER A 148 -8.54 1.54 16.52
C SER A 148 -8.16 2.54 17.62
N GLN A 149 -8.94 2.66 18.70
CA GLN A 149 -8.63 3.51 19.87
C GLN A 149 -8.24 4.96 19.56
N ASN A 150 -8.88 5.56 18.56
CA ASN A 150 -8.60 6.92 18.09
C ASN A 150 -7.25 7.11 17.38
N LEU A 151 -6.63 6.03 16.86
CA LEU A 151 -5.52 6.15 15.90
C LEU A 151 -5.98 6.84 14.61
N VAL A 152 -7.26 6.67 14.27
CA VAL A 152 -7.94 7.37 13.20
C VAL A 152 -8.86 8.41 13.85
N GLU A 153 -8.65 9.69 13.51
CA GLU A 153 -9.34 10.80 14.19
C GLU A 153 -10.78 11.03 13.69
N LYS A 154 -11.05 10.63 12.44
CA LYS A 154 -12.32 10.87 11.76
C LYS A 154 -12.90 9.57 11.23
N GLU A 155 -14.23 9.54 11.18
CA GLU A 155 -14.94 8.42 10.57
C GLU A 155 -14.63 8.34 9.06
N PRO A 156 -14.25 7.16 8.54
CA PRO A 156 -14.01 6.97 7.13
C PRO A 156 -15.26 7.28 6.32
N ILE A 157 -15.03 7.87 5.15
CA ILE A 157 -16.05 7.96 4.12
C ILE A 157 -15.92 6.69 3.27
N ILE A 158 -16.87 5.79 3.43
CA ILE A 158 -16.98 4.61 2.56
C ILE A 158 -17.60 5.01 1.22
N TYR A 159 -17.09 4.45 0.15
CA TYR A 159 -17.73 4.49 -1.17
C TYR A 159 -17.52 3.15 -1.88
N PHE A 160 -18.37 2.83 -2.84
CA PHE A 160 -18.27 1.60 -3.60
C PHE A 160 -17.34 1.75 -4.79
N ASP A 161 -16.39 0.84 -4.91
CA ASP A 161 -15.49 0.71 -6.05
C ASP A 161 -15.45 -0.75 -6.56
N LYS A 162 -14.62 -1.04 -7.57
CA LYS A 162 -14.43 -2.39 -8.12
C LYS A 162 -13.56 -3.28 -7.22
N ILE A 163 -12.62 -2.67 -6.50
CA ILE A 163 -11.68 -3.36 -5.62
C ILE A 163 -11.69 -2.68 -4.25
N PHE A 164 -11.23 -3.40 -3.23
CA PHE A 164 -10.85 -2.73 -1.98
C PHE A 164 -9.63 -1.87 -2.28
N HIS A 165 -9.73 -0.60 -1.92
CA HIS A 165 -8.57 0.28 -1.87
C HIS A 165 -8.91 1.49 -0.99
N ILE A 166 -7.95 1.95 -0.22
CA ILE A 166 -7.96 3.28 0.35
C ILE A 166 -7.31 4.23 -0.62
N THR A 167 -7.95 5.37 -0.82
CA THR A 167 -7.27 6.40 -1.58
C THR A 167 -6.24 7.06 -0.69
N ARG A 168 -4.97 6.85 -1.06
CA ARG A 168 -3.79 7.33 -0.34
C ARG A 168 -3.68 8.83 -0.56
N TYR A 169 -4.26 9.61 0.34
CA TYR A 169 -4.06 11.05 0.36
C TYR A 169 -3.19 11.39 1.55
N PRO A 170 -1.91 11.73 1.32
CA PRO A 170 -1.07 12.24 2.38
C PRO A 170 -1.75 13.45 3.03
N TYR A 171 -1.88 13.42 4.36
CA TYR A 171 -2.36 14.53 5.18
C TYR A 171 -3.86 14.85 5.09
N GLN A 172 -4.70 13.89 4.68
CA GLN A 172 -6.14 14.01 4.87
C GLN A 172 -6.57 13.37 6.18
N ILE A 173 -7.43 14.08 6.93
CA ILE A 173 -7.90 13.61 8.23
C ILE A 173 -9.03 12.58 8.06
N TYR A 174 -9.83 12.67 6.99
CA TYR A 174 -10.85 11.68 6.65
C TYR A 174 -10.28 10.55 5.79
N PRO A 175 -10.30 9.29 6.25
CA PRO A 175 -10.01 8.15 5.38
C PRO A 175 -11.10 8.01 4.31
N LEU A 176 -10.71 7.91 3.03
CA LEU A 176 -11.64 7.60 1.94
C LEU A 176 -11.45 6.14 1.52
N LEU A 177 -12.40 5.29 1.92
CA LEU A 177 -12.31 3.83 1.76
C LEU A 177 -13.22 3.35 0.62
N GLY A 178 -12.59 2.86 -0.45
CA GLY A 178 -13.26 2.17 -1.54
C GLY A 178 -13.49 0.70 -1.18
N VAL A 179 -14.73 0.23 -1.30
CA VAL A 179 -15.09 -1.17 -1.05
C VAL A 179 -15.83 -1.78 -2.23
N PRO A 180 -15.59 -3.05 -2.60
CA PRO A 180 -16.36 -3.74 -3.63
C PRO A 180 -17.85 -3.77 -3.29
N PHE A 181 -18.68 -3.37 -4.24
CA PHE A 181 -20.13 -3.33 -4.07
C PHE A 181 -20.74 -4.69 -3.70
N ASP A 182 -20.19 -5.79 -4.23
CA ASP A 182 -20.73 -7.15 -4.13
C ASP A 182 -20.02 -8.04 -3.10
N ARG A 183 -18.91 -7.59 -2.50
CA ARG A 183 -18.03 -8.44 -1.68
C ARG A 183 -17.68 -7.88 -0.29
N TYR A 184 -18.18 -6.71 0.07
CA TYR A 184 -17.87 -6.13 1.39
C TYR A 184 -18.35 -6.99 2.58
N GLU A 185 -19.29 -7.91 2.40
CA GLU A 185 -19.75 -8.78 3.49
C GLU A 185 -18.76 -9.91 3.82
N GLN A 186 -18.05 -10.46 2.81
CA GLN A 186 -17.19 -11.64 3.00
C GLN A 186 -15.76 -11.27 3.41
N ASP A 187 -15.17 -10.31 2.69
CA ASP A 187 -13.78 -9.88 2.89
C ASP A 187 -13.68 -8.49 3.51
N GLY A 188 -14.82 -7.81 3.72
CA GLY A 188 -14.85 -6.42 4.16
C GLY A 188 -14.09 -6.14 5.44
N PRO A 189 -14.22 -6.95 6.51
CA PRO A 189 -13.53 -6.64 7.75
C PRO A 189 -12.00 -6.66 7.60
N SER A 190 -11.43 -7.65 6.92
CA SER A 190 -9.97 -7.74 6.73
C SER A 190 -9.45 -6.70 5.76
N ALA A 191 -10.13 -6.53 4.63
CA ALA A 191 -9.73 -5.53 3.64
C ALA A 191 -9.86 -4.11 4.20
N MET A 192 -10.98 -3.74 4.84
CA MET A 192 -11.11 -2.43 5.50
C MET A 192 -10.05 -2.23 6.60
N ALA A 193 -9.72 -3.26 7.37
CA ALA A 193 -8.67 -3.17 8.39
C ALA A 193 -7.28 -2.94 7.76
N HIS A 194 -6.97 -3.62 6.66
CA HIS A 194 -5.76 -3.40 5.87
C HIS A 194 -5.70 -1.97 5.33
N GLU A 195 -6.79 -1.51 4.71
CA GLU A 195 -6.93 -0.16 4.17
C GLU A 195 -6.78 0.94 5.23
N LEU A 196 -7.36 0.74 6.42
CA LEU A 196 -7.12 1.64 7.57
C LEU A 196 -5.65 1.64 8.00
N GLY A 197 -4.94 0.53 7.84
CA GLY A 197 -3.50 0.43 8.06
C GLY A 197 -2.71 1.39 7.18
N HIS A 198 -3.02 1.49 5.89
CA HIS A 198 -2.42 2.51 5.02
C HIS A 198 -2.74 3.93 5.49
N HIS A 199 -4.00 4.20 5.88
CA HIS A 199 -4.36 5.52 6.42
C HIS A 199 -3.46 5.89 7.61
N VAL A 200 -3.31 4.95 8.55
CA VAL A 200 -2.51 5.12 9.76
C VAL A 200 -1.03 5.27 9.41
N PHE A 201 -0.52 4.56 8.40
CA PHE A 201 0.86 4.73 7.96
C PHE A 201 1.15 6.17 7.52
N TRP A 202 0.27 6.77 6.72
CA TRP A 202 0.49 8.09 6.11
C TRP A 202 0.03 9.29 6.95
N ASN A 203 -1.03 9.14 7.75
CA ASN A 203 -1.75 10.28 8.35
C ASN A 203 -1.57 10.42 9.86
N THR A 204 -0.66 9.66 10.45
CA THR A 204 -0.52 9.65 11.90
C THR A 204 0.45 10.72 12.38
N GLY A 205 -0.09 11.88 12.71
CA GLY A 205 0.67 13.02 13.23
C GLY A 205 1.05 14.04 12.15
N ASP A 206 1.75 15.09 12.56
CA ASP A 206 2.26 16.10 11.65
C ASP A 206 3.40 15.58 10.75
N LEU A 207 3.72 16.33 9.70
CA LEU A 207 4.74 16.00 8.71
C LEU A 207 6.12 15.76 9.33
N GLU A 208 6.48 16.52 10.37
CA GLU A 208 7.76 16.39 11.05
C GLU A 208 7.84 15.05 11.79
N LYS A 209 6.78 14.69 12.52
CA LYS A 209 6.64 13.38 13.17
C LYS A 209 6.66 12.24 12.16
N TYR A 210 6.00 12.39 11.00
CA TYR A 210 6.05 11.37 9.95
C TYR A 210 7.49 11.11 9.49
N ARG A 211 8.28 12.16 9.21
CA ARG A 211 9.70 12.00 8.83
C ARG A 211 10.52 11.31 9.91
N THR A 212 10.35 11.71 11.17
CA THR A 212 11.04 11.07 12.30
C THR A 212 10.66 9.60 12.41
N ARG A 213 9.38 9.26 12.32
CA ARG A 213 8.91 7.86 12.39
C ARG A 213 9.40 7.04 11.21
N MET A 214 9.44 7.61 10.01
CA MET A 214 10.00 6.93 8.86
C MET A 214 11.49 6.66 8.97
N GLN A 215 12.23 7.56 9.61
CA GLN A 215 13.63 7.34 9.92
C GLN A 215 13.80 6.21 10.95
N ILE A 216 13.01 6.21 12.03
CA ILE A 216 13.00 5.13 13.02
C ILE A 216 12.64 3.80 12.34
N LEU A 217 11.63 3.78 11.47
CA LEU A 217 11.23 2.57 10.75
C LEU A 217 12.36 2.03 9.87
N LYS A 218 13.07 2.90 9.14
CA LYS A 218 14.26 2.53 8.38
C LYS A 218 15.33 1.91 9.27
N GLU A 219 15.59 2.51 10.43
CA GLU A 219 16.57 2.03 11.40
C GLU A 219 16.20 0.66 11.98
N GLU A 220 14.93 0.46 12.31
CA GLU A 220 14.41 -0.82 12.82
C GLU A 220 14.45 -1.93 11.76
N ILE A 221 14.04 -1.63 10.52
CA ILE A 221 14.13 -2.59 9.40
C ILE A 221 15.60 -2.92 9.09
N ALA A 222 16.48 -1.92 9.07
CA ALA A 222 17.91 -2.15 8.90
C ALA A 222 18.45 -3.03 10.04
N SER A 223 18.16 -2.67 11.29
CA SER A 223 18.57 -3.44 12.47
C SER A 223 18.11 -4.90 12.36
N ALA A 224 16.86 -5.14 11.96
CA ALA A 224 16.30 -6.47 11.79
C ALA A 224 17.06 -7.31 10.73
N ILE A 225 17.43 -6.70 9.61
CA ILE A 225 18.10 -7.38 8.50
C ILE A 225 19.59 -7.60 8.79
N PHE A 226 20.28 -6.60 9.34
CA PHE A 226 21.71 -6.66 9.62
C PHE A 226 22.05 -7.42 10.93
N SER A 227 21.08 -7.64 11.82
CA SER A 227 21.26 -8.44 13.04
C SER A 227 21.20 -9.94 12.79
N ASN A 228 20.58 -10.38 11.69
CA ASN A 228 20.64 -11.77 11.28
C ASN A 228 22.09 -12.11 10.95
N PRO A 229 22.69 -13.16 11.56
CA PRO A 229 24.08 -13.50 11.30
C PRO A 229 24.23 -13.69 9.80
N LEU A 230 25.07 -12.85 9.18
CA LEU A 230 25.45 -13.04 7.78
C LEU A 230 25.84 -14.51 7.62
N PRO A 231 25.39 -15.21 6.56
CA PRO A 231 25.86 -16.54 6.25
C PRO A 231 27.37 -16.53 6.41
N GLN A 232 27.94 -17.41 7.24
CA GLN A 232 29.36 -17.31 7.62
C GLN A 232 30.22 -17.25 6.37
N VAL A 233 30.59 -16.03 6.00
CA VAL A 233 31.35 -15.77 4.79
C VAL A 233 32.74 -16.32 5.09
N LYS A 234 33.14 -17.35 4.36
CA LYS A 234 34.55 -17.73 4.35
C LYS A 234 35.31 -16.56 3.73
N LEU A 235 35.93 -15.76 4.59
CA LEU A 235 36.74 -14.58 4.22
C LEU A 235 37.90 -14.90 3.27
N ASP A 236 38.11 -16.18 2.96
CA ASP A 236 39.12 -16.69 2.03
C ASP A 236 38.80 -16.35 0.56
N ASN A 237 37.59 -15.87 0.24
CA ASN A 237 37.19 -15.49 -1.12
C ASN A 237 36.53 -14.09 -1.21
N PRO A 238 37.23 -13.06 -1.73
CA PRO A 238 36.73 -11.70 -1.84
C PRO A 238 35.44 -11.57 -2.66
N THR A 239 35.28 -12.39 -3.71
CA THR A 239 34.11 -12.35 -4.60
C THR A 239 32.85 -12.85 -3.89
N GLU A 240 32.98 -13.86 -3.02
CA GLU A 240 31.87 -14.38 -2.20
C GLU A 240 31.46 -13.39 -1.09
N THR A 241 32.42 -12.58 -0.61
CA THR A 241 32.15 -11.53 0.38
C THR A 241 31.35 -10.37 -0.22
N GLN A 242 31.62 -9.99 -1.48
CA GLN A 242 30.89 -8.93 -2.17
C GLN A 242 29.43 -9.31 -2.45
N VAL A 243 29.18 -10.54 -2.94
CA VAL A 243 27.83 -11.04 -3.26
C VAL A 243 26.92 -11.03 -2.02
N ASN A 244 27.47 -11.33 -0.83
CA ASN A 244 26.70 -11.32 0.41
C ASN A 244 26.34 -9.92 0.90
N ILE A 245 27.11 -8.88 0.56
CA ILE A 245 26.76 -7.49 0.94
C ILE A 245 25.66 -6.96 0.02
N GLU A 246 25.77 -7.22 -1.29
CA GLU A 246 24.80 -6.78 -2.28
C GLU A 246 23.41 -7.38 -2.01
N SER A 247 23.32 -8.67 -1.67
CA SER A 247 22.05 -9.32 -1.35
C SER A 247 21.38 -8.78 -0.08
N VAL A 248 22.16 -8.44 0.95
CA VAL A 248 21.62 -7.85 2.19
C VAL A 248 21.09 -6.45 1.95
N PHE A 249 21.78 -5.63 1.14
CA PHE A 249 21.28 -4.32 0.74
C PHE A 249 20.03 -4.43 -0.13
N GLU A 250 20.01 -5.35 -1.09
CA GLU A 250 18.83 -5.60 -1.91
C GLU A 250 17.62 -6.01 -1.05
N LYS A 251 17.84 -6.90 -0.07
CA LYS A 251 16.82 -7.34 0.88
C LYS A 251 16.28 -6.18 1.71
N PHE A 252 17.17 -5.30 2.20
CA PHE A 252 16.77 -4.06 2.87
C PHE A 252 15.91 -3.18 1.97
N ASN A 253 16.32 -2.97 0.72
CA ASN A 253 15.56 -2.14 -0.21
C ASN A 253 14.17 -2.73 -0.49
N ILE A 254 14.06 -4.04 -0.69
CA ILE A 254 12.78 -4.71 -0.92
C ILE A 254 11.86 -4.54 0.30
N TRP A 255 12.37 -4.81 1.51
CA TRP A 255 11.57 -4.61 2.73
C TRP A 255 11.16 -3.15 2.94
N MET A 256 12.01 -2.20 2.56
CA MET A 256 11.66 -0.78 2.61
C MET A 256 10.59 -0.40 1.59
N LEU A 257 10.61 -0.99 0.39
CA LEU A 257 9.55 -0.81 -0.60
C LEU A 257 8.22 -1.39 -0.10
N TRP A 258 8.29 -2.54 0.58
CA TRP A 258 7.12 -3.22 1.14
C TRP A 258 6.69 -2.71 2.52
N ALA A 259 7.37 -1.70 3.08
CA ALA A 259 7.17 -1.30 4.47
C ALA A 259 5.72 -0.86 4.75
N GLU A 260 5.11 -0.14 3.80
CA GLU A 260 3.72 0.31 3.89
C GLU A 260 2.73 -0.88 3.92
N GLU A 261 2.82 -1.78 2.95
CA GLU A 261 1.97 -2.97 2.83
C GLU A 261 2.15 -3.93 4.01
N THR A 262 3.39 -4.11 4.45
CA THR A 262 3.73 -4.92 5.63
C THR A 262 3.13 -4.28 6.88
N PHE A 263 3.21 -2.96 7.02
CA PHE A 263 2.55 -2.24 8.11
C PHE A 263 1.03 -2.41 8.06
N ALA A 264 0.41 -2.31 6.89
CA ALA A 264 -1.03 -2.49 6.73
C ALA A 264 -1.48 -3.92 7.09
N ASP A 265 -0.72 -4.95 6.73
CA ASP A 265 -0.95 -6.33 7.17
C ASP A 265 -0.82 -6.51 8.69
N ILE A 266 0.20 -5.89 9.29
CA ILE A 266 0.38 -5.91 10.75
C ILE A 266 -0.78 -5.21 11.45
N TYR A 267 -1.14 -4.01 10.98
CA TYR A 267 -2.22 -3.21 11.52
C TYR A 267 -3.56 -3.95 11.42
N GLY A 268 -3.88 -4.51 10.26
CA GLY A 268 -5.09 -5.30 10.05
C GLY A 268 -5.15 -6.51 10.98
N THR A 269 -4.03 -7.21 11.15
CA THR A 269 -3.92 -8.35 12.08
C THR A 269 -4.15 -7.94 13.54
N LEU A 270 -3.59 -6.81 13.97
CA LEU A 270 -3.82 -6.29 15.32
C LEU A 270 -5.30 -5.91 15.51
N LEU A 271 -5.91 -5.28 14.50
CA LEU A 271 -7.25 -4.72 14.59
C LEU A 271 -8.35 -5.79 14.67
N ILE A 272 -8.25 -6.84 13.85
CA ILE A 272 -9.29 -7.88 13.76
C ILE A 272 -8.82 -9.27 14.20
N GLY A 273 -7.55 -9.42 14.60
CA GLY A 273 -7.03 -10.64 15.20
C GLY A 273 -6.85 -11.80 14.23
N PRO A 274 -7.01 -13.05 14.71
CA PRO A 274 -6.80 -14.25 13.89
C PRO A 274 -7.72 -14.36 12.68
N SER A 275 -8.88 -13.70 12.72
CA SER A 275 -9.78 -13.59 11.57
C SER A 275 -9.11 -12.91 10.37
N TYR A 276 -8.17 -11.97 10.59
CA TYR A 276 -7.34 -11.40 9.52
C TYR A 276 -6.50 -12.46 8.84
N ALA A 277 -5.73 -13.23 9.63
CA ALA A 277 -4.80 -14.23 9.11
C ALA A 277 -5.53 -15.29 8.28
N LYS A 278 -6.70 -15.74 8.74
CA LYS A 278 -7.54 -16.67 7.97
C LYS A 278 -8.04 -16.03 6.67
N GLN A 279 -8.64 -14.84 6.74
CA GLN A 279 -9.18 -14.16 5.54
C GLN A 279 -8.09 -13.83 4.52
N ALA A 280 -6.88 -13.43 4.97
CA ALA A 280 -5.75 -13.21 4.09
C ALA A 280 -5.35 -14.48 3.33
N GLN A 281 -5.32 -15.65 4.00
CA GLN A 281 -5.08 -16.93 3.32
C GLN A 281 -6.18 -17.26 2.29
N ASP A 282 -7.45 -17.07 2.67
CA ASP A 282 -8.61 -17.35 1.82
C ASP A 282 -8.62 -16.44 0.57
N PHE A 283 -8.39 -15.14 0.76
CA PHE A 283 -8.40 -14.11 -0.28
C PHE A 283 -7.29 -14.33 -1.31
N LEU A 284 -6.07 -14.59 -0.84
CA LEU A 284 -4.92 -14.82 -1.72
C LEU A 284 -5.17 -15.98 -2.68
N VAL A 285 -5.67 -17.11 -2.17
CA VAL A 285 -5.91 -18.32 -2.96
C VAL A 285 -7.06 -18.15 -3.96
N ARG A 286 -8.12 -17.42 -3.59
CA ARG A 286 -9.34 -17.33 -4.41
C ARG A 286 -9.25 -16.27 -5.50
N GLU A 287 -8.68 -15.11 -5.19
CA GLU A 287 -8.88 -13.90 -5.99
C GLU A 287 -7.59 -13.37 -6.62
N ASN A 288 -6.45 -13.50 -5.91
CA ASN A 288 -5.19 -12.89 -6.35
C ASN A 288 -4.24 -13.85 -7.07
N ILE A 289 -4.27 -15.13 -6.73
CA ILE A 289 -3.36 -16.13 -7.30
C ILE A 289 -4.06 -16.86 -8.45
N ARG A 290 -3.58 -16.66 -9.68
CA ARG A 290 -4.09 -17.32 -10.89
C ARG A 290 -3.26 -18.52 -11.26
N THR A 291 -1.95 -18.44 -11.04
CA THR A 291 -1.01 -19.55 -11.20
C THR A 291 -0.15 -19.67 -9.96
N ARG A 292 0.53 -20.80 -9.81
CA ARG A 292 1.40 -20.98 -8.65
C ARG A 292 2.60 -20.03 -8.66
N GLU A 293 3.03 -19.56 -9.82
CA GLU A 293 4.13 -18.59 -9.95
C GLU A 293 3.76 -17.23 -9.33
N ASP A 294 2.47 -16.86 -9.33
CA ASP A 294 1.99 -15.63 -8.72
C ASP A 294 2.27 -15.59 -7.21
N LEU A 295 2.44 -16.75 -6.54
CA LEU A 295 2.78 -16.83 -5.12
C LEU A 295 4.12 -16.18 -4.77
N ILE A 296 5.08 -16.23 -5.70
CA ILE A 296 6.46 -15.77 -5.48
C ILE A 296 6.81 -14.54 -6.34
N GLN A 297 5.86 -14.04 -7.12
CA GLN A 297 6.10 -12.87 -7.95
C GLN A 297 6.28 -11.63 -7.07
N ASN A 298 7.42 -10.95 -7.25
CA ASN A 298 7.65 -9.62 -6.73
C ASN A 298 7.25 -8.60 -7.79
N ASP A 299 6.19 -7.82 -7.54
CA ASP A 299 5.75 -6.74 -8.41
C ASP A 299 6.45 -5.40 -8.10
N GLY A 300 7.31 -5.37 -7.08
CA GLY A 300 8.04 -4.20 -6.62
C GLY A 300 7.23 -3.28 -5.69
N GLU A 301 5.96 -3.62 -5.43
CA GLU A 301 5.04 -2.81 -4.63
C GLU A 301 4.59 -3.54 -3.37
N HIS A 302 4.30 -4.84 -3.49
CA HIS A 302 3.70 -5.65 -2.43
C HIS A 302 4.63 -6.78 -1.99
N PRO A 303 4.59 -7.18 -0.71
CA PRO A 303 5.18 -8.44 -0.28
C PRO A 303 4.69 -9.58 -1.16
N MET A 304 5.59 -10.47 -1.55
CA MET A 304 5.23 -11.67 -2.30
C MET A 304 4.02 -12.35 -1.64
N PRO A 305 2.98 -12.73 -2.40
CA PRO A 305 1.74 -13.28 -1.83
C PRO A 305 1.97 -14.43 -0.84
N ALA A 306 2.95 -15.31 -1.09
CA ALA A 306 3.31 -16.42 -0.20
C ALA A 306 3.74 -15.97 1.21
N LEU A 307 4.26 -14.75 1.36
CA LEU A 307 4.81 -14.20 2.59
C LEU A 307 3.76 -13.52 3.48
N ARG A 308 2.69 -12.95 2.89
CA ARG A 308 1.69 -12.16 3.63
C ARG A 308 1.03 -12.93 4.77
N PRO A 309 0.63 -14.22 4.62
CA PRO A 309 0.11 -14.98 5.75
C PRO A 309 1.14 -15.16 6.87
N PHE A 310 2.43 -15.31 6.56
CA PHE A 310 3.47 -15.42 7.58
C PHE A 310 3.68 -14.11 8.35
N ILE A 311 3.47 -12.94 7.72
CA ILE A 311 3.47 -11.64 8.42
C ILE A 311 2.38 -11.63 9.50
N SER A 312 1.14 -11.95 9.14
CA SER A 312 0.04 -12.01 10.11
C SER A 312 0.27 -13.05 11.22
N LEU A 313 0.83 -14.21 10.90
CA LEU A 313 1.13 -15.26 11.88
C LEU A 313 2.24 -14.84 12.85
N ALA A 314 3.23 -14.09 12.39
CA ALA A 314 4.27 -13.53 13.27
C ALA A 314 3.69 -12.50 14.26
N VAL A 315 2.74 -11.67 13.81
CA VAL A 315 2.01 -10.74 14.70
C VAL A 315 1.24 -11.52 15.77
N LEU A 316 0.47 -12.54 15.38
CA LEU A 316 -0.28 -13.37 16.34
C LEU A 316 0.64 -14.08 17.34
N ASP A 317 1.81 -14.55 16.91
CA ASP A 317 2.79 -15.19 17.80
C ASP A 317 3.33 -14.21 18.86
N ILE A 318 3.60 -12.97 18.47
CA ILE A 318 3.98 -11.89 19.40
C ILE A 318 2.83 -11.60 20.39
N VAL A 319 1.59 -11.51 19.89
CA VAL A 319 0.40 -11.30 20.73
C VAL A 319 0.18 -12.47 21.69
N ALA A 320 0.43 -13.71 21.27
CA ALA A 320 0.31 -14.91 22.10
C ALA A 320 1.32 -14.89 23.26
N LYS A 321 2.57 -14.50 22.98
CA LYS A 321 3.65 -14.38 23.98
C LYS A 321 3.33 -13.39 25.10
N GLN A 322 2.47 -12.40 24.84
CA GLN A 322 2.05 -11.39 25.81
C GLN A 322 0.76 -11.77 26.57
N GLY A 323 0.01 -12.78 26.11
CA GLY A 323 -1.26 -13.18 26.72
C GLY A 323 -1.13 -14.04 27.99
N ASN A 324 -2.23 -14.17 28.73
CA ASN A 324 -2.32 -15.10 29.86
C ASN A 324 -2.23 -16.58 29.40
N ASN A 325 -1.96 -17.52 30.31
CA ASN A 325 -1.69 -18.93 29.97
C ASN A 325 -2.77 -19.61 29.11
N ASN A 326 -4.06 -19.41 29.43
CA ASN A 326 -5.15 -20.06 28.69
C ASN A 326 -5.32 -19.46 27.31
N PHE A 327 -5.30 -18.13 27.24
CA PHE A 327 -5.36 -17.40 26.00
C PHE A 327 -4.19 -17.79 25.08
N LYS A 328 -2.96 -17.69 25.61
CA LYS A 328 -1.71 -18.02 24.91
C LYS A 328 -1.80 -19.41 24.31
N LYS A 329 -2.16 -20.42 25.10
CA LYS A 329 -2.30 -21.80 24.63
C LYS A 329 -3.31 -21.94 23.49
N THR A 330 -4.45 -21.28 23.62
CA THR A 330 -5.54 -21.36 22.62
C THR A 330 -5.15 -20.66 21.32
N LEU A 331 -4.51 -19.49 21.41
CA LEU A 331 -3.99 -18.78 20.25
C LEU A 331 -2.82 -19.53 19.59
N GLU A 332 -1.91 -20.11 20.36
CA GLU A 332 -0.82 -20.97 19.84
C GLU A 332 -1.37 -22.18 19.07
N GLU A 333 -2.45 -22.80 19.56
CA GLU A 333 -3.14 -23.86 18.82
C GLU A 333 -3.68 -23.36 17.48
N LEU A 334 -4.37 -22.22 17.45
CA LEU A 334 -4.87 -21.62 16.21
C LEU A 334 -3.73 -21.24 15.25
N ILE A 335 -2.65 -20.65 15.74
CA ILE A 335 -1.48 -20.31 14.92
C ILE A 335 -0.92 -21.58 14.26
N ASN A 336 -0.83 -22.69 14.98
CA ASN A 336 -0.36 -23.96 14.40
C ASN A 336 -1.32 -24.47 13.31
N VAL A 337 -2.64 -24.41 13.55
CA VAL A 337 -3.64 -24.78 12.53
C VAL A 337 -3.53 -23.91 11.29
N LEU A 338 -3.37 -22.59 11.44
CA LEU A 338 -3.20 -21.67 10.31
C LEU A 338 -1.87 -21.86 9.57
N LYS A 339 -0.79 -22.21 10.29
CA LYS A 339 0.50 -22.58 9.69
C LYS A 339 0.37 -23.86 8.87
N GLU A 340 -0.25 -24.90 9.43
CA GLU A 340 -0.49 -26.17 8.72
C GLU A 340 -1.34 -25.96 7.48
N ARG A 341 -2.41 -25.16 7.61
CA ARG A 341 -3.30 -24.77 6.51
C ARG A 341 -2.52 -24.12 5.36
N TRP A 342 -1.64 -23.14 5.64
CA TRP A 342 -0.85 -22.46 4.61
C TRP A 342 0.36 -23.24 4.08
N ASN A 343 0.87 -24.22 4.84
CA ASN A 343 2.11 -24.92 4.52
C ASN A 343 2.08 -25.63 3.17
N VAL A 344 0.90 -26.05 2.68
CA VAL A 344 0.75 -26.65 1.35
C VAL A 344 1.16 -25.66 0.25
N HIS A 345 0.62 -24.44 0.26
CA HIS A 345 0.97 -23.40 -0.72
C HIS A 345 2.40 -22.90 -0.56
N TRP A 346 2.91 -22.88 0.68
CA TRP A 346 4.32 -22.58 0.92
C TRP A 346 5.24 -23.63 0.27
N GLN A 347 4.94 -24.93 0.44
CA GLN A 347 5.70 -25.99 -0.20
C GLN A 347 5.66 -25.87 -1.73
N GLU A 348 4.50 -25.59 -2.32
CA GLU A 348 4.36 -25.31 -3.75
C GLU A 348 5.26 -24.13 -4.18
N SER A 349 5.23 -23.02 -3.43
CA SER A 349 6.07 -21.84 -3.68
C SER A 349 7.56 -22.19 -3.69
N THR A 350 8.02 -22.98 -2.72
CA THR A 350 9.43 -23.39 -2.65
C THR A 350 9.84 -24.31 -3.80
N LEU A 351 8.94 -25.17 -4.30
CA LEU A 351 9.22 -26.02 -5.46
C LEU A 351 9.40 -25.20 -6.72
N ILE A 352 8.57 -24.18 -6.92
CA ILE A 352 8.63 -23.27 -8.07
C ILE A 352 9.92 -22.46 -8.01
N GLU A 353 10.21 -21.88 -6.86
CA GLU A 353 11.43 -21.13 -6.59
C GLU A 353 12.70 -21.95 -6.92
N ASN A 354 12.77 -23.20 -6.46
CA ASN A 354 13.89 -24.09 -6.78
C ASN A 354 14.00 -24.40 -8.29
N SER A 355 12.88 -24.37 -9.02
CA SER A 355 12.87 -24.59 -10.47
C SER A 355 13.24 -23.35 -11.29
N THR A 356 12.97 -22.14 -10.78
CA THR A 356 13.22 -20.85 -11.46
C THR A 356 14.56 -20.23 -11.11
N GLN A 357 15.16 -20.60 -9.97
CA GLN A 357 16.49 -20.14 -9.52
C GLN A 357 17.64 -20.39 -10.51
N GLN A 358 17.44 -21.17 -11.57
CA GLN A 358 18.41 -21.27 -12.67
C GLN A 358 18.64 -19.93 -13.41
N HIS A 359 17.81 -18.89 -13.18
CA HIS A 359 17.84 -17.66 -13.97
C HIS A 359 17.98 -16.33 -13.21
N ASN A 360 17.83 -16.27 -11.88
CA ASN A 360 18.10 -15.04 -11.11
C ASN A 360 18.43 -15.34 -9.63
N PRO A 361 19.69 -15.20 -9.17
CA PRO A 361 20.15 -15.84 -7.94
C PRO A 361 20.06 -15.00 -6.66
N LEU A 362 19.53 -13.77 -6.66
CA LEU A 362 19.88 -12.84 -5.59
C LEU A 362 18.99 -12.90 -4.33
N LEU A 363 17.66 -13.10 -4.45
CA LEU A 363 16.78 -13.20 -3.28
C LEU A 363 15.57 -14.11 -3.53
N THR A 364 15.33 -14.99 -2.56
CA THR A 364 14.26 -15.99 -2.59
C THR A 364 13.15 -15.63 -1.61
N ALA A 365 11.91 -16.07 -1.86
CA ALA A 365 10.83 -16.01 -0.89
C ALA A 365 11.27 -16.68 0.44
N SER A 366 12.04 -17.77 0.34
CA SER A 366 12.63 -18.45 1.50
C SER A 366 13.59 -17.54 2.29
N ASP A 367 14.43 -16.76 1.61
CA ASP A 367 15.31 -15.78 2.26
C ASP A 367 14.50 -14.70 2.97
N MET A 368 13.49 -14.15 2.30
CA MET A 368 12.64 -13.10 2.87
C MET A 368 11.83 -13.61 4.06
N LYS A 369 11.32 -14.85 3.99
CA LYS A 369 10.54 -15.47 5.08
C LYS A 369 11.31 -15.52 6.40
N ASN A 370 12.63 -15.70 6.35
CA ASN A 370 13.47 -15.75 7.55
C ASN A 370 13.57 -14.41 8.28
N ASP A 371 13.29 -13.28 7.62
CA ASP A 371 13.30 -11.97 8.26
C ASP A 371 11.94 -11.57 8.84
N ILE A 372 10.85 -12.25 8.48
CA ILE A 372 9.49 -11.78 8.81
C ILE A 372 9.33 -11.52 10.30
N GLU A 373 9.81 -12.42 11.16
CA GLU A 373 9.70 -12.23 12.61
C GLU A 373 10.48 -11.00 13.09
N THR A 374 11.70 -10.76 12.58
CA THR A 374 12.51 -9.60 12.98
C THR A 374 11.96 -8.30 12.41
N ILE A 375 11.46 -8.31 11.16
CA ILE A 375 10.82 -7.17 10.50
C ILE A 375 9.53 -6.77 11.20
N VAL A 376 8.66 -7.73 11.51
CA VAL A 376 7.41 -7.47 12.23
C VAL A 376 7.70 -6.86 13.60
N ASN A 377 8.68 -7.41 14.34
CA ASN A 377 9.10 -6.80 15.60
C ASN A 377 9.65 -5.38 15.41
N GLY A 378 10.48 -5.16 14.39
CA GLY A 378 11.02 -3.83 14.07
C GLY A 378 9.91 -2.81 13.77
N ILE A 379 8.94 -3.18 12.93
CA ILE A 379 7.79 -2.30 12.60
C ILE A 379 6.96 -2.00 13.84
N LEU A 380 6.68 -3.01 14.67
CA LEU A 380 5.96 -2.81 15.93
C LEU A 380 6.74 -1.84 16.85
N ASN A 381 8.06 -1.95 16.92
CA ASN A 381 8.92 -1.08 17.73
C ASN A 381 9.12 0.33 17.15
N ALA A 382 8.91 0.53 15.85
CA ALA A 382 9.24 1.75 15.13
C ALA A 382 8.41 3.00 15.50
N LYS A 383 7.55 2.91 16.51
CA LYS A 383 6.68 4.02 16.96
C LYS A 383 5.80 4.60 15.85
N MET A 384 5.51 3.79 14.82
CA MET A 384 4.66 4.17 13.68
C MET A 384 3.21 4.38 14.11
N PHE A 385 2.74 3.63 15.12
CA PHE A 385 1.40 3.77 15.63
C PHE A 385 1.32 4.98 16.60
N PRO A 386 0.47 5.99 16.33
CA PRO A 386 0.41 7.19 17.16
C PRO A 386 -0.24 6.92 18.52
N VAL A 387 0.56 6.75 19.57
CA VAL A 387 0.02 6.78 20.93
C VAL A 387 -0.24 8.24 21.32
N LYS A 388 -1.48 8.59 21.70
CA LYS A 388 -1.82 9.94 22.21
C LYS A 388 -1.14 10.28 23.55
N SER A 389 -0.44 9.35 24.18
CA SER A 389 0.20 9.52 25.50
C SER A 389 1.70 9.74 25.35
N PRO A 390 2.29 10.81 25.94
CA PRO A 390 3.74 11.05 25.98
C PRO A 390 4.52 10.06 26.88
N ASP A 391 3.88 8.98 27.32
CA ASP A 391 4.43 7.99 28.24
C ASP A 391 4.80 6.75 27.42
N GLU A 392 6.11 6.56 27.19
CA GLU A 392 6.64 5.43 26.41
C GLU A 392 6.27 4.06 27.01
N SER A 393 5.96 3.98 28.32
CA SER A 393 5.51 2.74 28.95
C SER A 393 4.15 2.26 28.44
N LYS A 394 3.37 3.13 27.78
CA LYS A 394 2.10 2.79 27.12
C LYS A 394 2.24 2.41 25.65
N TYR A 395 3.45 2.42 25.09
CA TYR A 395 3.66 1.94 23.73
C TYR A 395 3.54 0.41 23.67
N ILE A 396 4.02 -0.30 24.71
CA ILE A 396 3.70 -1.72 24.93
C ILE A 396 2.20 -1.89 25.17
N SER A 397 1.57 -0.96 25.90
CA SER A 397 0.12 -1.01 26.06
C SER A 397 -0.64 -0.81 24.77
N LEU A 398 -0.02 -0.38 23.67
CA LEU A 398 -0.67 -0.28 22.36
C LEU A 398 -0.86 -1.66 21.71
N ILE A 399 0.05 -2.61 21.89
CA ILE A 399 -0.24 -4.02 21.53
C ILE A 399 -1.32 -4.58 22.48
N GLU A 400 -1.36 -4.06 23.71
CA GLU A 400 -2.44 -4.34 24.68
C GLU A 400 -3.72 -3.50 24.46
N SER A 401 -3.79 -2.59 23.48
CA SER A 401 -4.90 -1.63 23.37
C SER A 401 -5.42 -1.48 21.94
N VAL A 402 -4.55 -1.42 20.93
CA VAL A 402 -4.93 -1.50 19.51
C VAL A 402 -5.12 -2.97 19.18
N GLY A 403 -6.38 -3.37 19.27
CA GLY A 403 -6.83 -4.72 19.02
C GLY A 403 -7.75 -5.23 20.12
N TYR A 404 -8.58 -6.20 19.73
CA TYR A 404 -9.48 -6.99 20.57
C TYR A 404 -8.77 -7.73 21.74
N TRP A 405 -7.46 -7.55 21.90
CA TRP A 405 -6.54 -8.50 22.54
C TRP A 405 -5.75 -7.92 23.71
N GLY A 406 -6.29 -6.90 24.38
CA GLY A 406 -5.69 -6.31 25.58
C GLY A 406 -5.64 -7.22 26.81
N ASN A 407 -5.09 -6.71 27.91
CA ASN A 407 -4.86 -7.49 29.15
C ASN A 407 -6.12 -8.07 29.84
N ASN A 408 -7.33 -7.69 29.40
CA ASN A 408 -8.61 -8.18 29.92
C ASN A 408 -9.29 -9.15 28.93
N ARG A 409 -8.57 -10.19 28.49
CA ARG A 409 -9.12 -11.17 27.52
C ARG A 409 -10.28 -11.95 28.15
N THR A 410 -11.40 -11.95 27.45
CA THR A 410 -12.65 -12.51 27.93
C THR A 410 -12.76 -13.99 27.55
N GLN A 411 -13.69 -14.71 28.18
CA GLN A 411 -14.04 -16.05 27.73
C GLN A 411 -14.65 -16.04 26.32
N GLU A 412 -15.26 -14.93 25.90
CA GLU A 412 -15.84 -14.77 24.56
C GLU A 412 -14.75 -14.82 23.49
N ASP A 413 -13.61 -14.16 23.70
CA ASP A 413 -12.49 -14.16 22.75
C ASP A 413 -11.86 -15.56 22.61
N ILE A 414 -11.79 -16.31 23.73
CA ILE A 414 -11.33 -17.71 23.71
C ILE A 414 -12.31 -18.56 22.89
N ASN A 415 -13.62 -18.40 23.11
CA ASN A 415 -14.64 -19.15 22.37
C ASN A 415 -14.60 -18.80 20.87
N GLU A 416 -14.32 -17.54 20.50
CA GLU A 416 -14.14 -17.13 19.10
C GLU A 416 -12.93 -17.83 18.47
N ILE A 417 -11.79 -17.90 19.16
CA ILE A 417 -10.61 -18.63 18.69
C ILE A 417 -10.91 -20.13 18.55
N GLU A 418 -11.59 -20.74 19.52
CA GLU A 418 -11.97 -22.15 19.46
C GLU A 418 -12.90 -22.44 18.26
N ASN A 419 -13.86 -21.53 18.00
CA ASN A 419 -14.70 -21.62 16.82
C ASN A 419 -13.89 -21.51 15.52
N LEU A 420 -12.93 -20.57 15.45
CA LEU A 420 -12.02 -20.44 14.31
C LEU A 420 -11.11 -21.65 14.13
N ILE A 421 -10.64 -22.28 15.21
CA ILE A 421 -9.88 -23.53 15.17
C ILE A 421 -10.74 -24.62 14.52
N ASN A 422 -11.98 -24.80 14.99
CA ASN A 422 -12.89 -25.81 14.46
C ASN A 422 -13.22 -25.55 12.99
N GLN A 423 -13.44 -24.29 12.63
CA GLN A 423 -13.62 -23.87 11.25
C GLN A 423 -12.39 -24.19 10.40
N CYS A 424 -11.18 -23.80 10.82
CA CYS A 424 -9.97 -24.03 10.04
C CYS A 424 -9.58 -25.52 9.91
N LYS A 425 -9.96 -26.36 10.88
CA LYS A 425 -9.78 -27.81 10.82
C LYS A 425 -10.73 -28.48 9.81
N THR A 426 -11.87 -27.85 9.51
CA THR A 426 -12.90 -28.41 8.60
C THR A 426 -12.83 -27.78 7.20
N ASP A 427 -12.54 -26.48 7.12
CA ASP A 427 -12.32 -25.73 5.89
C ASP A 427 -10.94 -26.06 5.32
N LYS A 428 -10.90 -26.81 4.22
CA LYS A 428 -9.68 -26.90 3.40
C LYS A 428 -9.48 -25.61 2.64
N LEU A 429 -8.23 -25.15 2.50
CA LEU A 429 -7.93 -24.13 1.49
C LEU A 429 -8.22 -24.71 0.11
N ASP A 430 -8.77 -23.85 -0.75
CA ASP A 430 -8.95 -24.18 -2.15
C ASP A 430 -7.58 -24.49 -2.78
N GLU A 431 -7.54 -25.43 -3.72
CA GLU A 431 -6.29 -25.69 -4.45
C GLU A 431 -6.00 -24.49 -5.38
N VAL A 432 -4.74 -24.06 -5.44
CA VAL A 432 -4.33 -23.09 -6.47
C VAL A 432 -4.53 -23.76 -7.83
N PRO A 433 -5.32 -23.17 -8.75
CA PRO A 433 -5.61 -23.81 -10.03
C PRO A 433 -4.33 -24.23 -10.76
N SER A 434 -4.22 -25.51 -11.15
CA SER A 434 -3.03 -26.01 -11.84
C SER A 434 -2.91 -25.47 -13.27
N ASP A 435 -4.04 -25.17 -13.92
CA ASP A 435 -4.12 -24.82 -15.33
C ASP A 435 -5.36 -23.95 -15.61
N ARG A 436 -5.34 -22.65 -15.28
CA ARG A 436 -6.14 -21.72 -16.08
C ARG A 436 -5.35 -21.43 -17.35
N ASN A 437 -5.56 -22.27 -18.38
CA ASN A 437 -5.24 -21.98 -19.78
C ASN A 437 -6.07 -20.79 -20.30
N HIS A 438 -6.05 -19.65 -19.61
CA HIS A 438 -6.42 -18.41 -20.25
C HIS A 438 -5.20 -17.97 -21.04
N GLU A 439 -5.35 -17.90 -22.36
CA GLU A 439 -4.48 -17.20 -23.29
C GLU A 439 -4.45 -15.69 -22.96
N PHE A 440 -4.14 -15.32 -21.73
CA PHE A 440 -3.48 -14.06 -21.48
C PHE A 440 -2.02 -14.34 -21.75
N THR A 441 -1.55 -13.96 -22.94
CA THR A 441 -0.15 -13.64 -23.12
C THR A 441 0.15 -12.47 -22.17
N ALA A 442 0.42 -12.78 -20.91
CA ALA A 442 1.34 -11.98 -20.13
C ALA A 442 2.64 -12.04 -20.92
N LYS A 443 2.81 -11.10 -21.85
CA LYS A 443 4.14 -10.84 -22.37
C LYS A 443 4.94 -10.54 -21.11
N PRO A 444 6.03 -11.29 -20.82
CA PRO A 444 6.89 -10.94 -19.72
C PRO A 444 7.15 -9.44 -19.84
N ILE A 445 6.87 -8.69 -18.77
CA ILE A 445 7.27 -7.28 -18.66
C ILE A 445 8.73 -7.30 -19.07
N GLY A 446 9.02 -6.64 -20.21
CA GLY A 446 10.12 -7.00 -21.09
C GLY A 446 11.36 -7.35 -20.31
N ALA A 447 11.96 -8.51 -20.59
CA ALA A 447 13.21 -8.95 -20.00
C ALA A 447 14.09 -7.72 -19.80
N VAL A 448 14.32 -7.36 -18.53
CA VAL A 448 15.23 -6.30 -18.17
C VAL A 448 16.51 -6.62 -18.92
N THR A 449 16.89 -5.73 -19.84
CA THR A 449 18.10 -5.90 -20.65
C THR A 449 19.22 -6.32 -19.70
N PRO A 450 19.93 -7.45 -19.93
CA PRO A 450 21.01 -7.86 -19.04
C PRO A 450 22.03 -6.74 -18.98
N GLY A 451 22.07 -6.02 -17.86
CA GLY A 451 22.73 -4.73 -17.79
C GLY A 451 22.18 -3.86 -16.68
N THR A 452 22.63 -4.15 -15.45
CA THR A 452 22.43 -3.41 -14.20
C THR A 452 21.02 -3.43 -13.61
N SER A 453 20.89 -3.96 -12.38
CA SER A 453 19.63 -3.92 -11.62
C SER A 453 19.16 -2.48 -11.43
N PRO A 454 17.86 -2.20 -11.22
CA PRO A 454 17.38 -0.84 -10.89
C PRO A 454 18.15 -0.21 -9.72
N PHE A 455 18.62 -1.04 -8.79
CA PHE A 455 19.49 -0.61 -7.69
C PHE A 455 20.91 -0.26 -8.15
N GLU A 456 21.53 -1.04 -9.03
CA GLU A 456 22.82 -0.67 -9.63
C GLU A 456 22.71 0.58 -10.50
N GLN A 457 21.57 0.79 -11.17
CA GLN A 457 21.29 2.03 -11.91
C GLN A 457 21.12 3.22 -10.95
N LEU A 458 20.45 3.04 -9.81
CA LEU A 458 20.33 4.05 -8.75
C LEU A 458 21.70 4.37 -8.11
N LEU A 459 22.49 3.35 -7.75
CA LEU A 459 23.83 3.53 -7.21
C LEU A 459 24.77 4.18 -8.22
N LYS A 460 24.69 3.78 -9.49
CA LYS A 460 25.43 4.39 -10.58
C LYS A 460 25.00 5.84 -10.76
N PHE A 461 23.70 6.13 -10.75
CA PHE A 461 23.18 7.49 -10.81
C PHE A 461 23.69 8.35 -9.64
N VAL A 462 23.60 7.86 -8.40
CA VAL A 462 24.09 8.58 -7.21
C VAL A 462 25.60 8.83 -7.29
N ARG A 463 26.38 7.83 -7.73
CA ARG A 463 27.83 7.97 -7.94
C ARG A 463 28.16 8.96 -9.06
N ASP A 464 27.47 8.88 -10.19
CA ASP A 464 27.68 9.73 -11.36
C ASP A 464 27.25 11.18 -11.06
N ASP A 465 26.14 11.37 -10.35
CA ASP A 465 25.66 12.70 -9.95
C ASP A 465 26.58 13.33 -8.90
N ARG A 466 27.04 12.54 -7.92
CA ARG A 466 28.05 12.99 -6.95
C ARG A 466 29.32 13.47 -7.63
N LYS A 467 29.83 12.65 -8.56
CA LYS A 467 31.03 12.98 -9.31
C LYS A 467 30.83 14.25 -10.15
N ARG A 468 29.69 14.38 -10.85
CA ARG A 468 29.37 15.54 -11.69
C ARG A 468 29.27 16.83 -10.87
N ARG A 469 28.71 16.76 -9.66
CA ARG A 469 28.60 17.89 -8.73
C ARG A 469 29.94 18.28 -8.10
N GLU A 470 30.72 17.29 -7.68
CA GLU A 470 32.09 17.51 -7.20
C GLU A 470 32.97 18.17 -8.28
N GLU A 471 32.79 17.79 -9.55
CA GLU A 471 33.50 18.38 -10.71
C GLU A 471 33.14 19.87 -10.95
N VAL A 472 31.95 20.33 -10.56
CA VAL A 472 31.54 21.75 -10.64
C VAL A 472 31.70 22.51 -9.32
N GLY A 473 32.32 21.90 -8.31
CA GLY A 473 32.56 22.51 -7.00
C GLY A 473 31.34 22.53 -6.07
N GLU A 474 30.25 21.85 -6.42
CA GLU A 474 29.10 21.66 -5.54
C GLU A 474 29.38 20.53 -4.56
N LYS A 475 29.57 20.87 -3.29
CA LYS A 475 29.62 19.90 -2.19
C LYS A 475 28.30 19.92 -1.44
N LEU A 476 27.51 18.87 -1.63
CA LEU A 476 26.35 18.62 -0.78
C LEU A 476 26.81 18.13 0.59
N SER A 477 26.15 18.65 1.62
CA SER A 477 26.17 18.10 2.97
C SER A 477 25.59 16.69 2.99
N LYS A 478 25.80 15.97 4.10
CA LYS A 478 25.25 14.62 4.29
C LYS A 478 23.72 14.61 4.18
N ASP A 479 23.07 15.61 4.77
CA ASP A 479 21.61 15.72 4.82
C ASP A 479 21.01 15.99 3.43
N GLU A 480 21.69 16.80 2.61
CA GLU A 480 21.29 17.03 1.21
C GLU A 480 21.42 15.77 0.33
N TRP A 481 22.38 14.88 0.64
CA TRP A 481 22.48 13.58 -0.03
C TRP A 481 21.34 12.63 0.38
N GLU A 482 20.95 12.64 1.65
CA GLU A 482 19.83 11.86 2.17
C GLU A 482 18.50 12.31 1.54
N ASP A 483 18.34 13.61 1.27
CA ASP A 483 17.20 14.17 0.55
C ASP A 483 17.16 13.75 -0.94
N VAL A 484 18.29 13.78 -1.64
CA VAL A 484 18.38 13.32 -3.05
C VAL A 484 18.03 11.83 -3.16
N LEU A 485 18.53 11.00 -2.25
CA LEU A 485 18.21 9.58 -2.17
C LEU A 485 16.73 9.35 -1.86
N SER A 486 16.16 10.10 -0.91
CA SER A 486 14.75 9.96 -0.51
C SER A 486 13.79 10.36 -1.64
N ILE A 487 14.13 11.39 -2.42
CA ILE A 487 13.32 11.82 -3.57
C ILE A 487 13.40 10.82 -4.72
N GLU A 488 14.58 10.26 -5.01
CA GLU A 488 14.71 9.30 -6.10
C GLU A 488 14.09 7.94 -5.73
N LEU A 489 14.14 7.55 -4.45
CA LEU A 489 13.38 6.41 -3.91
C LEU A 489 11.87 6.63 -4.04
N MET A 490 11.37 7.84 -3.70
CA MET A 490 9.98 8.20 -3.96
C MET A 490 9.66 8.11 -5.45
N ARG A 491 10.54 8.57 -6.34
CA ARG A 491 10.32 8.53 -7.78
C ARG A 491 10.28 7.12 -8.37
N THR A 492 11.09 6.18 -7.87
CA THR A 492 10.95 4.75 -8.22
C THR A 492 9.64 4.16 -7.67
N HIS A 493 9.22 4.56 -6.48
CA HIS A 493 7.97 4.12 -5.86
C HIS A 493 6.71 4.71 -6.54
N TYR A 494 6.79 5.88 -7.17
CA TYR A 494 5.65 6.49 -7.89
C TYR A 494 5.52 6.00 -9.34
N HIS A 495 6.56 5.43 -9.94
CA HIS A 495 6.50 4.86 -11.29
C HIS A 495 5.91 3.44 -11.34
N SER A 496 5.67 2.80 -10.20
CA SER A 496 5.08 1.46 -10.10
C SER A 496 3.55 1.48 -10.01
N GLN A 497 2.92 2.62 -9.68
CA GLN A 497 1.46 2.73 -9.50
C GLN A 497 0.66 2.32 -10.77
N PRO A 498 -0.46 1.58 -10.62
CA PRO A 498 -1.16 0.92 -11.74
C PRO A 498 -1.78 1.85 -12.80
N ALA A 499 -1.93 3.15 -12.52
CA ALA A 499 -2.42 4.13 -13.49
C ALA A 499 -1.54 4.23 -14.76
N PHE A 500 -0.30 3.72 -14.73
CA PHE A 500 0.61 3.72 -15.88
C PHE A 500 0.66 2.40 -16.67
N HIS A 501 -0.02 1.33 -16.23
CA HIS A 501 0.17 -0.02 -16.81
C HIS A 501 -0.96 -0.52 -17.71
N GLU A 502 -2.09 0.19 -17.84
CA GLU A 502 -3.09 -0.14 -18.84
C GLU A 502 -2.87 0.65 -20.15
N HIS A 503 -2.48 -0.09 -21.20
CA HIS A 503 -2.41 0.28 -22.63
C HIS A 503 -1.04 0.69 -23.20
N LYS A 504 -0.19 -0.31 -23.49
CA LYS A 504 0.82 -0.22 -24.56
C LYS A 504 0.32 -0.90 -25.85
N ILE A 505 -0.30 -0.12 -26.74
CA ILE A 505 -0.54 -0.53 -28.13
C ILE A 505 0.74 -0.25 -28.92
N TRP A 506 1.36 -1.29 -29.48
CA TRP A 506 2.56 -1.16 -30.32
C TRP A 506 2.16 -0.90 -31.78
N HIS A 507 2.41 0.31 -32.28
CA HIS A 507 2.53 0.53 -33.72
C HIS A 507 3.99 0.41 -34.13
N LYS A 508 4.25 -0.52 -35.06
CA LYS A 508 5.52 -0.71 -35.73
C LYS A 508 5.68 0.40 -36.77
N HIS A 509 6.59 1.35 -36.54
CA HIS A 509 7.11 2.20 -37.61
C HIS A 509 8.63 2.24 -37.57
N ASP A 510 9.19 2.24 -38.76
CA ASP A 510 10.55 1.85 -39.07
C ASP A 510 11.61 2.81 -38.51
N GLY A 511 12.56 2.22 -37.79
CA GLY A 511 13.97 2.60 -37.74
C GLY A 511 14.30 4.05 -37.41
N PHE A 512 14.44 4.37 -36.12
CA PHE A 512 15.55 5.21 -35.61
C PHE A 512 15.81 4.86 -34.14
N SER A 513 17.04 4.45 -33.84
CA SER A 513 17.53 4.26 -32.48
C SER A 513 17.95 5.61 -31.91
N ILE A 514 17.32 6.04 -30.82
CA ILE A 514 17.89 7.09 -29.95
C ILE A 514 18.21 6.42 -28.61
N ILE A 515 19.51 6.31 -28.34
CA ILE A 515 20.06 5.95 -27.03
C ILE A 515 19.82 7.17 -26.15
N GLN A 516 19.01 7.03 -25.10
CA GLN A 516 18.87 8.06 -24.07
C GLN A 516 19.45 7.50 -22.77
N VAL A 517 20.51 8.15 -22.30
CA VAL A 517 21.26 7.89 -21.07
C VAL A 517 20.40 8.22 -19.85
#